data_AF-A0A4P6ZZ61-F1
#
_entry.id   AF-A0A4P6ZZ61-F1
#
_cell.length_a   1.000
_cell.length_b   1.000
_cell.length_c   1.000
_cell.angle_alpha   90.00
_cell.angle_beta   90.00
_cell.angle_gamma   90.00
#
_symmetry.space_group_name_H-M   'P 1'
#
loop_
_entity.id
_entity.type
_entity.pdbx_description
1 polymer ?
#
loop_
_entity_poly.entity_id
_entity_poly.type
_entity_poly.pdbx_seq_one_letter_code
_entity_poly.pdbx_strand_id
1 'polypeptide(L)'
;MNWVKNNSFISLLLGIIFSCTLCFVIFTIEKEESFNEILILEGDTLWTLSDKYRGDTPKQDWITKVMITNNLNTQMILAGDSLLISTSDYQYTSDQGVEYAGDIK
;
A
#
# COMPACT_ATOMS: atom_id res chain seq x y z
N MET A 1 0.98 -36.85 -32.50
CA MET A 1 1.47 -35.60 -31.89
C MET A 1 2.94 -35.80 -31.48
N ASN A 2 3.85 -35.89 -32.46
CA ASN A 2 5.23 -36.33 -32.20
C ASN A 2 6.26 -35.19 -32.28
N TRP A 3 5.82 -33.99 -32.63
CA TRP A 3 6.70 -32.85 -32.87
C TRP A 3 7.39 -32.36 -31.59
N VAL A 4 6.66 -32.37 -30.47
CA VAL A 4 7.18 -32.05 -29.12
C VAL A 4 8.24 -33.07 -28.68
N LYS A 5 8.03 -34.35 -28.99
CA LYS A 5 8.94 -35.45 -28.61
C LYS A 5 10.22 -35.47 -29.46
N ASN A 6 10.14 -35.06 -30.72
CA ASN A 6 11.27 -35.00 -31.63
C ASN A 6 12.18 -33.78 -31.38
N ASN A 7 11.65 -32.73 -30.75
CA ASN A 7 12.35 -31.48 -30.47
C ASN A 7 12.31 -31.15 -28.97
N SER A 8 12.71 -32.12 -28.15
CA SER A 8 12.60 -32.03 -26.69
C SER A 8 13.33 -30.81 -26.10
N PHE A 9 14.46 -30.40 -26.68
CA PHE A 9 15.20 -29.21 -26.25
C PHE A 9 14.46 -27.90 -26.53
N ILE A 10 13.83 -27.79 -27.70
CA ILE A 10 13.04 -26.60 -28.08
C ILE A 10 11.81 -26.48 -27.20
N SER A 11 11.16 -27.61 -26.91
CA SER A 11 10.01 -27.63 -25.99
C SER A 11 10.39 -27.22 -24.57
N LEU A 12 11.56 -27.63 -24.09
CA LEU A 12 12.05 -27.28 -22.76
C LEU A 12 12.41 -25.79 -22.67
N LEU A 13 13.05 -25.24 -23.70
CA LEU A 13 13.36 -23.81 -23.80
C LEU A 13 12.08 -22.95 -23.76
N LEU A 14 11.06 -23.33 -24.54
CA LEU A 14 9.76 -22.66 -24.56
C LEU A 14 9.08 -22.67 -23.18
N GLY A 15 9.13 -23.80 -22.47
CA GLY A 15 8.60 -23.91 -21.11
C GLY A 15 9.32 -22.99 -20.13
N ILE A 16 10.65 -22.89 -20.21
CA ILE A 16 11.44 -22.00 -19.36
C ILE A 16 11.13 -20.54 -19.64
N ILE A 17 11.05 -20.14 -20.92
CA ILE A 17 10.73 -18.76 -21.29
C ILE A 17 9.35 -18.39 -20.76
N PHE A 18 8.35 -19.26 -20.94
CA PHE A 18 7.00 -19.03 -20.46
C PHE A 18 6.94 -18.92 -18.93
N SER A 19 7.67 -19.79 -18.23
CA SER A 19 7.81 -19.75 -16.76
C SER A 19 8.47 -18.45 -16.28
N CYS A 20 9.54 -18.00 -16.93
CA CYS A 20 10.21 -16.74 -16.58
C CYS A 20 9.29 -15.54 -16.79
N THR A 21 8.54 -15.50 -17.89
CA THR A 21 7.58 -14.40 -18.13
C THR A 21 6.45 -14.41 -17.10
N LEU A 22 5.96 -15.58 -16.70
CA LEU A 22 4.92 -15.71 -15.67
C LEU A 22 5.44 -15.26 -14.30
N CYS A 23 6.63 -15.70 -13.91
CA CYS A 23 7.29 -15.25 -12.68
C CYS A 23 7.50 -13.74 -12.68
N PHE A 24 7.96 -13.16 -13.79
CA PHE A 24 8.18 -11.73 -13.92
C PHE A 24 6.88 -10.94 -13.75
N VAL A 25 5.79 -11.38 -14.40
CA VAL A 25 4.47 -10.75 -14.26
C VAL A 25 3.97 -10.83 -12.82
N ILE A 26 4.06 -11.99 -12.16
CA ILE A 26 3.66 -12.15 -10.74
C ILE A 26 4.46 -11.21 -9.84
N PHE A 27 5.78 -11.10 -10.06
CA PHE A 27 6.65 -10.21 -9.27
C PHE A 27 6.38 -8.72 -9.52
N THR A 28 5.84 -8.36 -10.68
CA THR A 28 5.52 -6.97 -11.03
C THR A 28 4.18 -6.53 -10.44
N ILE A 29 3.24 -7.46 -10.23
CA ILE A 29 1.91 -7.17 -9.67
C ILE A 29 1.98 -6.78 -8.17
N GLU A 30 3.04 -7.16 -7.46
CA GLU A 30 3.15 -6.96 -6.01
C GLU A 30 3.31 -5.49 -5.57
N LYS A 31 3.36 -4.51 -6.49
CA LYS A 31 3.70 -3.11 -6.16
C LYS A 31 2.79 -2.05 -6.77
N GLU A 32 1.49 -2.32 -6.90
CA GLU A 32 0.54 -1.20 -6.93
C GLU A 32 0.32 -0.69 -5.51
N GLU A 33 1.29 0.10 -5.00
CA GLU A 33 1.05 0.93 -3.81
C GLU A 33 -0.05 1.94 -4.16
N SER A 34 -1.28 1.64 -3.78
CA SER A 34 -2.39 2.58 -3.88
C SER A 34 -2.20 3.66 -2.82
N PHE A 35 -2.30 4.92 -3.21
CA PHE A 35 -2.17 6.06 -2.30
C PHE A 35 -3.55 6.67 -2.03
N ASN A 36 -3.82 6.96 -0.76
CA ASN A 36 -4.98 7.73 -0.32
C ASN A 36 -4.55 9.13 0.11
N GLU A 37 -5.41 10.10 -0.17
CA GLU A 37 -5.23 11.50 0.22
C GLU A 37 -5.93 11.76 1.56
N ILE A 38 -5.19 12.28 2.54
CA ILE A 38 -5.74 12.73 3.83
C ILE A 38 -5.60 14.24 3.97
N LEU A 39 -6.65 14.89 4.48
CA LEU A 39 -6.62 16.31 4.81
C LEU A 39 -6.01 16.51 6.20
N ILE A 40 -5.00 17.38 6.30
CA ILE A 40 -4.34 17.70 7.55
C ILE A 40 -5.15 18.77 8.30
N LEU A 41 -5.54 18.46 9.55
CA LEU A 41 -6.25 19.40 10.42
C LEU A 41 -5.28 20.15 11.33
N GLU A 42 -5.72 21.29 11.88
CA GLU A 42 -4.93 22.06 12.84
C GLU A 42 -4.61 21.22 14.08
N GLY A 43 -3.32 21.09 14.41
CA GLY A 43 -2.82 20.29 15.53
C GLY A 43 -2.39 18.86 15.17
N ASP A 44 -2.62 18.42 13.93
CA ASP A 44 -2.08 17.16 13.44
C ASP A 44 -0.56 17.27 13.24
N THR A 45 0.15 16.20 13.62
CA THR A 45 1.57 16.04 13.35
C THR A 45 1.78 14.71 12.65
N LEU A 46 2.88 14.57 11.89
CA LEU A 46 3.26 13.27 11.30
C LEU A 46 3.33 12.16 12.36
N TRP A 47 3.68 12.51 13.60
CA TRP A 47 3.67 11.57 14.72
C TRP A 47 2.26 11.11 15.09
N THR A 48 1.33 12.04 15.31
CA THR A 48 -0.07 11.72 15.62
C THR A 48 -0.74 10.97 14.48
N LEU A 49 -0.43 11.33 13.22
CA LEU A 49 -0.93 10.63 12.04
C LEU A 49 -0.35 9.21 11.96
N SER A 50 0.94 9.02 12.30
CA SER A 50 1.52 7.68 12.35
C SER A 50 0.80 6.79 13.36
N ASP A 51 0.34 7.31 14.50
CA ASP A 51 -0.40 6.50 15.48
C ASP A 51 -1.75 6.01 14.95
N LYS A 52 -2.37 6.76 14.04
CA LYS A 52 -3.65 6.39 13.43
C LYS A 52 -3.49 5.52 12.18
N TYR A 53 -2.44 5.76 11.38
CA TYR A 53 -2.30 5.18 10.06
C TYR A 53 -1.07 4.27 9.91
N ARG A 54 -0.20 4.03 10.89
CA ARG A 54 1.00 3.19 10.63
C ARG A 54 0.73 1.71 10.42
N GLY A 55 -0.43 1.21 10.86
CA GLY A 55 -0.70 -0.23 10.96
C GLY A 55 0.39 -0.94 11.77
N ASP A 56 1.09 -1.88 11.13
CA ASP A 56 2.19 -2.65 11.72
C ASP A 56 3.57 -2.01 11.53
N THR A 57 3.67 -0.92 10.75
CA THR A 57 4.94 -0.26 10.45
C THR A 57 5.47 0.50 11.69
N PRO A 58 6.79 0.45 11.98
CA PRO A 58 7.39 1.32 13.00
C PRO A 58 7.14 2.80 12.71
N LYS A 59 6.83 3.60 13.74
CA LYS A 59 6.47 5.02 13.57
C LYS A 59 7.50 5.79 12.72
N GLN A 60 8.78 5.59 13.00
CA GLN A 60 9.86 6.29 12.33
C GLN A 60 9.95 5.95 10.84
N ASP A 61 9.75 4.68 10.50
CA ASP A 61 9.79 4.20 9.13
C ASP A 61 8.58 4.70 8.34
N TRP A 62 7.41 4.72 8.99
CA TRP A 62 6.20 5.28 8.41
C TRP A 62 6.33 6.78 8.13
N ILE A 63 6.83 7.56 9.10
CA ILE A 63 7.06 9.01 8.91
C ILE A 63 8.03 9.25 7.76
N THR A 64 9.10 8.45 7.67
CA THR A 64 10.08 8.54 6.58
C THR A 64 9.44 8.23 5.23
N LYS A 65 8.63 7.16 5.15
CA LYS A 65 7.90 6.79 3.93
C LYS A 65 6.99 7.92 3.47
N VAL A 66 6.18 8.47 4.37
CA VAL A 66 5.24 9.57 4.06
C VAL A 66 5.96 10.84 3.64
N MET A 67 7.09 11.18 4.27
CA MET A 67 7.91 12.32 3.84
C MET A 67 8.47 12.12 2.43
N ILE A 68 8.96 10.93 2.10
CA ILE A 68 9.47 10.60 0.76
C ILE A 68 8.34 10.64 -0.27
N THR A 69 7.18 10.07 0.04
CA THR A 69 6.01 10.05 -0.86
C THR A 69 5.50 11.46 -1.17
N ASN A 70 5.56 12.39 -0.22
CA ASN A 70 5.05 13.76 -0.37
C ASN A 70 6.14 14.79 -0.64
N ASN A 71 7.39 14.37 -0.91
CA ASN A 71 8.54 15.24 -1.12
C ASN A 71 8.72 16.31 -0.01
N LEU A 72 8.41 15.95 1.23
CA LEU A 72 8.54 16.85 2.37
C LEU A 72 10.01 16.91 2.79
N ASN A 73 10.61 18.10 2.71
CA ASN A 73 11.99 18.35 3.14
C ASN A 73 12.14 18.37 4.67
N THR A 74 11.04 18.54 5.40
CA THR A 74 11.01 18.59 6.87
C THR A 74 9.76 17.88 7.38
N GLN A 75 9.75 17.53 8.67
CA GLN A 75 8.57 16.93 9.32
C GLN A 75 7.42 17.94 9.55
N MET A 76 7.57 19.19 9.11
CA MET A 76 6.53 20.20 9.22
C MET A 76 5.49 19.99 8.11
N ILE A 77 4.24 19.85 8.53
CA ILE A 77 3.06 19.77 7.69
C ILE A 77 2.16 20.97 8.01
N LEU A 78 1.51 21.54 6.99
CA LEU A 78 0.62 22.68 7.14
C LEU A 78 -0.82 22.20 7.22
N ALA A 79 -1.60 22.81 8.11
CA ALA A 79 -3.03 22.55 8.18
C ALA A 79 -3.72 23.05 6.91
N GLY A 80 -4.62 22.24 6.36
CA GLY A 80 -5.27 22.49 5.07
C GLY A 80 -4.57 21.87 3.86
N ASP A 81 -3.35 21.33 4.02
CA ASP A 81 -2.69 20.58 2.97
C ASP A 81 -3.17 19.13 2.93
N SER A 82 -3.09 18.54 1.74
CA SER A 82 -3.35 17.13 1.50
C SER A 82 -2.07 16.31 1.55
N LEU A 83 -2.10 15.20 2.28
CA LEU A 83 -0.98 14.27 2.42
C LEU A 83 -1.34 12.92 1.79
N LEU A 84 -0.47 12.42 0.91
CA LEU A 84 -0.58 11.10 0.30
C LEU A 84 0.00 10.05 1.24
N ILE A 85 -0.81 9.08 1.65
CA ILE A 85 -0.40 7.93 2.47
C ILE A 85 -0.72 6.62 1.74
N SER A 86 0.04 5.56 2.00
CA SER A 86 -0.22 4.28 1.37
C SER A 86 -1.53 3.66 1.89
N THR A 87 -2.30 3.01 1.03
CA THR A 87 -3.58 2.38 1.41
C THR A 87 -3.36 1.13 2.26
N SER A 88 -2.16 0.51 2.19
CA SER A 88 -1.77 -0.58 3.10
C SER A 88 -1.73 -0.15 4.58
N ASP A 89 -1.54 1.15 4.79
CA ASP A 89 -1.38 1.77 6.09
C ASP A 89 -2.77 2.19 6.66
N TYR A 90 -3.80 2.20 5.81
CA TYR A 90 -5.20 2.37 6.22
C TYR A 90 -5.73 1.08 6.88
N GLN A 91 -5.44 0.90 8.17
CA GLN A 91 -6.34 0.15 9.03
C GLN A 91 -7.63 0.98 9.14
N TYR A 92 -8.59 0.73 8.24
CA TYR A 92 -9.97 1.16 8.46
C TYR A 92 -10.41 0.53 9.78
N THR A 93 -10.27 1.27 10.89
CA THR A 93 -11.28 1.18 11.92
C THR A 93 -12.54 1.67 11.23
N SER A 94 -13.29 0.74 10.64
CA SER A 94 -14.70 0.99 10.39
C SER A 94 -15.20 1.43 11.75
N ASP A 95 -15.40 2.73 11.89
CA ASP A 95 -16.27 3.29 12.90
C ASP A 95 -17.65 2.74 12.53
N GLN A 96 -17.86 1.46 12.85
CA GLN A 96 -19.15 0.95 13.20
C GLN A 96 -19.46 1.68 14.51
N GLY A 97 -19.76 2.98 14.39
CA GLY A 97 -20.54 3.70 15.36
C GLY A 97 -21.82 2.89 15.45
N VAL A 98 -21.81 1.92 16.37
CA VAL A 98 -23.01 1.22 16.77
C VAL A 98 -23.83 2.31 17.45
N GLU A 99 -24.58 3.03 16.62
CA GLU A 99 -25.59 3.95 17.07
C GLU A 99 -26.61 3.06 17.77
N TYR A 100 -26.45 2.92 19.09
CA TYR A 100 -27.46 2.30 19.93
C TYR A 100 -28.71 3.14 19.74
N ALA A 101 -29.67 2.62 18.97
CA ALA A 101 -31.00 3.20 18.88
C ALA A 101 -31.50 3.34 20.32
N GLY A 102 -31.61 4.59 20.76
CA GLY A 102 -31.89 4.91 22.15
C GLY A 102 -33.14 4.18 22.62
N ASP A 103 -33.02 3.56 23.80
CA ASP A 103 -34.18 3.31 24.62
C ASP A 103 -34.35 4.55 25.52
N ILE A 104 -35.26 5.44 25.11
CA ILE A 104 -35.67 6.59 25.91
C ILE A 104 -37.00 6.22 26.57
N LYS A 105 -36.90 5.85 27.85
CA LYS A 105 -37.93 5.74 28.90
C LYS A 105 -38.95 4.61 28.84
#